data_AF-A0A2P8WFT6-F1
#
_entry.id   AF-A0A2P8WFT6-F1
#
_cell.length_a   1.000
_cell.length_b   1.000
_cell.length_c   1.000
_cell.angle_alpha   90.00
_cell.angle_beta   90.00
_cell.angle_gamma   90.00
#
_symmetry.space_group_name_H-M   'P 1'
#
loop_
_entity.id
_entity.type
_entity.pdbx_description
1 polymer ?
#
loop_
_entity_poly.entity_id
_entity_poly.type
_entity_poly.pdbx_seq_one_letter_code
_entity_poly.pdbx_strand_id
1 'polypeptide(L)'
;MVAIGIIWALFALMFFLLFSSPGPDGTKPAWFLLGITILETGAFAASGILCLRNWRSSQIVSGRNVWLWIGVGLLFYTMGNLFFFLWGNVWGLDPSVSLGDFFYIFSYIFLAAGMFKAVLPRRLNLEPPQWLIIVGVGLSGILLAYFVNYLVVESEAAAFPVRTVQTAETIPAAVLVDAPTTPEAAPESAPVVPADTEAPPPTAPAFAVAIDDFLEPVESVVGLLYLIG
;
A
#
# COMPACT_ATOMS: atom_id res chain seq x y z
N MET A 1 25.23 8.92 11.57
CA MET A 1 24.13 8.67 10.61
C MET A 1 23.93 7.19 10.36
N VAL A 2 24.95 6.43 9.96
CA VAL A 2 24.83 4.98 9.76
C VAL A 2 24.31 4.25 11.01
N ALA A 3 24.90 4.49 12.19
CA ALA A 3 24.44 3.87 13.43
C ALA A 3 22.98 4.19 13.78
N ILE A 4 22.51 5.42 13.53
CA ILE A 4 21.11 5.81 13.76
C ILE A 4 20.19 5.03 12.82
N GLY A 5 20.57 4.88 11.55
CA GLY A 5 19.82 4.07 10.59
C GLY A 5 19.75 2.59 10.97
N ILE A 6 20.86 2.02 11.46
CA ILE A 6 20.88 0.64 11.95
C ILE A 6 19.96 0.48 13.17
N ILE A 7 20.03 1.39 14.14
CA ILE A 7 19.18 1.37 15.32
C ILE A 7 17.70 1.49 14.92
N TRP A 8 17.36 2.40 13.99
CA TRP A 8 16.00 2.56 13.49
C TRP A 8 15.49 1.30 12.79
N ALA A 9 16.31 0.67 11.95
CA ALA A 9 15.96 -0.56 11.24
C ALA A 9 15.75 -1.74 12.20
N LEU A 10 16.65 -1.91 13.18
CA LEU A 10 16.49 -2.94 14.21
C LEU A 10 15.25 -2.70 15.06
N PHE A 11 14.99 -1.46 15.44
CA PHE A 11 13.78 -1.09 16.18
C PHE A 11 12.52 -1.40 15.37
N ALA A 12 12.48 -1.03 14.08
CA ALA A 12 11.34 -1.31 13.21
C ALA A 12 11.13 -2.82 12.99
N LEU A 13 12.20 -3.57 12.79
CA LEU A 13 12.16 -5.02 12.65
C LEU A 13 11.63 -5.69 13.92
N MET A 14 12.14 -5.29 15.09
CA MET A 14 11.65 -5.80 16.37
C MET A 14 10.19 -5.42 16.60
N PHE A 15 9.81 -4.17 16.36
CA PHE A 15 8.42 -3.74 16.46
C PHE A 15 7.48 -4.60 15.59
N PHE A 16 7.87 -4.87 14.34
CA PHE A 16 7.10 -5.76 13.47
C PHE A 16 7.03 -7.19 14.03
N LEU A 17 8.16 -7.81 14.35
CA LEU A 17 8.18 -9.21 14.79
C LEU A 17 7.44 -9.45 16.11
N LEU A 18 7.47 -8.50 17.05
CA LEU A 18 6.80 -8.64 18.33
C LEU A 18 5.29 -8.39 18.26
N PHE A 19 4.82 -7.53 17.35
CA PHE A 19 3.45 -7.02 17.38
C PHE A 19 2.64 -7.27 16.10
N SER A 20 3.20 -7.93 15.09
CA SER A 20 2.51 -8.24 13.82
C SER A 20 1.50 -9.38 13.92
N SER A 21 1.41 -10.08 15.07
CA SER A 21 0.43 -11.15 15.26
C SER A 21 -1.00 -10.62 15.11
N PRO A 22 -1.81 -11.16 14.16
CA PRO A 22 -3.19 -10.73 14.00
C PRO A 22 -4.01 -11.07 15.25
N GLY A 23 -4.97 -10.21 15.59
CA GLY A 23 -5.88 -10.44 16.70
C GLY A 23 -6.86 -11.60 16.42
N PRO A 24 -7.69 -11.99 17.40
CA PRO A 24 -8.70 -13.03 17.26
C PRO A 24 -9.65 -12.82 16.07
N ASP A 25 -9.90 -11.55 15.74
CA ASP A 25 -10.78 -11.13 14.64
C ASP A 25 -10.04 -10.93 13.31
N GLY A 26 -8.77 -11.32 13.22
CA GLY A 26 -7.92 -11.10 12.05
C GLY A 26 -7.49 -9.65 11.84
N THR A 27 -8.05 -8.70 12.59
CA THR A 27 -7.74 -7.28 12.51
C THR A 27 -6.51 -6.93 13.34
N LYS A 28 -5.71 -5.98 12.84
CA LYS A 28 -4.55 -5.45 13.54
C LYS A 28 -4.96 -4.22 14.36
N PRO A 29 -4.45 -4.07 15.59
CA PRO A 29 -4.77 -2.89 16.40
C PRO A 29 -4.35 -1.58 15.72
N ALA A 30 -5.16 -0.53 15.83
CA ALA A 30 -4.87 0.78 15.22
C ALA A 30 -3.53 1.38 15.67
N TRP A 31 -3.13 1.17 16.94
CA TRP A 31 -1.83 1.64 17.44
C TRP A 31 -0.64 0.94 16.76
N PHE A 32 -0.81 -0.33 16.37
CA PHE A 32 0.21 -1.08 15.64
C PHE A 32 0.34 -0.56 14.22
N LEU A 33 -0.80 -0.33 13.54
CA LEU A 33 -0.84 0.27 12.21
C LEU A 33 -0.23 1.68 12.19
N LEU A 34 -0.55 2.50 13.18
CA LEU A 34 0.08 3.81 13.35
C LEU A 34 1.59 3.69 13.59
N GLY A 35 2.01 2.80 14.49
CA GLY A 35 3.41 2.61 14.83
C GLY A 35 4.26 2.17 13.64
N ILE A 36 3.80 1.15 12.90
CA ILE A 36 4.53 0.67 11.72
C ILE A 36 4.56 1.73 10.62
N THR A 37 3.45 2.47 10.43
CA THR A 37 3.38 3.57 9.46
C THR A 37 4.37 4.68 9.80
N ILE A 38 4.49 5.08 11.08
CA ILE A 38 5.47 6.11 11.51
C ILE A 38 6.89 5.62 11.25
N LEU A 39 7.18 4.36 11.56
CA LEU A 39 8.51 3.79 11.39
C LEU A 39 8.93 3.71 9.93
N GLU A 40 8.01 3.29 9.07
CA GLU A 40 8.20 3.22 7.63
C GLU A 40 8.33 4.62 7.03
N THR A 41 7.32 5.48 7.25
CA THR A 41 7.26 6.84 6.70
C THR A 41 8.43 7.69 7.18
N GLY A 42 8.81 7.55 8.46
CA GLY A 42 9.99 8.21 9.02
C GLY A 42 11.29 7.77 8.37
N ALA A 43 11.43 6.48 8.04
CA ALA A 43 12.60 5.96 7.34
C ALA A 43 12.71 6.51 5.92
N PHE A 44 11.60 6.55 5.17
CA PHE A 44 11.56 7.13 3.83
C PHE A 44 11.81 8.63 3.84
N ALA A 45 11.19 9.38 4.76
CA ALA A 45 11.38 10.81 4.91
C ALA A 45 12.84 11.16 5.23
N ALA A 46 13.43 10.49 6.22
CA ALA A 46 14.82 10.70 6.62
C ALA A 46 15.77 10.36 5.47
N SER A 47 15.52 9.27 4.76
CA SER A 47 16.31 8.87 3.59
C SER A 47 16.21 9.90 2.46
N GLY A 48 15.01 10.41 2.17
CA GLY A 48 14.79 11.48 1.20
C GLY A 48 15.54 12.76 1.55
N ILE A 49 15.49 13.20 2.81
CA ILE A 49 16.22 14.37 3.30
C ILE A 49 17.73 14.18 3.17
N LEU A 50 18.26 13.00 3.53
CA LEU A 50 19.68 12.67 3.35
C LEU A 50 20.10 12.71 1.89
N CYS A 51 19.24 12.23 0.98
CA CYS A 51 19.48 12.31 -0.46
C CYS A 51 19.52 13.76 -0.95
N LEU A 52 18.61 14.63 -0.50
CA LEU A 52 18.63 16.05 -0.83
C LEU A 52 19.86 16.78 -0.26
N ARG A 53 20.30 16.42 0.95
CA ARG A 53 21.56 16.90 1.52
C ARG A 53 22.74 16.51 0.62
N ASN A 54 22.76 15.27 0.17
CA ASN A 54 23.80 14.75 -0.71
C ASN A 54 23.80 15.46 -2.07
N TRP A 55 22.63 15.75 -2.66
CA TRP A 55 22.52 16.54 -3.89
C TRP A 55 23.18 17.93 -3.79
N ARG A 56 23.14 18.57 -2.62
CA ARG A 56 23.79 19.87 -2.38
C ARG A 56 25.32 19.78 -2.23
N SER A 57 25.87 18.59 -2.00
CA SER A 57 27.32 18.39 -1.85
C SER A 57 28.02 18.29 -3.21
N SER A 58 29.12 19.05 -3.38
CA SER A 58 29.96 19.00 -4.58
C SER A 58 30.97 17.84 -4.58
N GLN A 59 31.15 17.14 -3.46
CA GLN A 59 32.18 16.09 -3.30
C GLN A 59 31.69 14.68 -3.66
N ILE A 60 30.47 14.54 -4.19
CA ILE A 60 29.86 13.23 -4.42
C ILE A 60 30.17 12.69 -5.83
N VAL A 61 30.88 11.56 -5.85
CA VAL A 61 31.32 10.85 -7.07
C VAL A 61 30.15 10.30 -7.89
N SER A 62 29.01 9.99 -7.25
CA SER A 62 27.86 9.36 -7.92
C SER A 62 26.97 10.32 -8.71
N GLY A 63 27.34 11.60 -8.82
CA GLY A 63 26.59 12.63 -9.55
C GLY A 63 25.45 13.24 -8.74
N ARG A 64 25.43 14.57 -8.65
CA ARG A 64 24.45 15.34 -7.85
C ARG A 64 23.01 15.06 -8.27
N ASN A 65 22.75 14.99 -9.58
CA ASN A 65 21.41 14.76 -10.11
C ASN A 65 20.84 13.41 -9.69
N VAL A 66 21.64 12.34 -9.61
CA VAL A 66 21.16 11.01 -9.18
C VAL A 66 20.50 11.09 -7.80
N TRP A 67 21.18 11.75 -6.85
CA TRP A 67 20.68 11.94 -5.49
C TRP A 67 19.44 12.84 -5.42
N LEU A 68 19.30 13.81 -6.34
CA LEU A 68 18.08 14.61 -6.43
C LEU A 68 16.89 13.75 -6.86
N TRP A 69 17.02 12.98 -7.93
CA TRP A 69 15.93 12.14 -8.46
C TRP A 69 15.51 11.07 -7.44
N ILE A 70 16.48 10.41 -6.80
CA ILE A 70 16.20 9.45 -5.73
C ILE A 70 15.54 10.14 -4.52
N GLY A 71 16.06 11.29 -4.09
CA GLY A 71 15.53 12.02 -2.95
C GLY A 71 14.09 12.51 -3.17
N VAL A 72 13.80 13.03 -4.36
CA VAL A 72 12.43 13.42 -4.74
C VAL A 72 11.50 12.22 -4.75
N GLY A 73 11.91 11.08 -5.34
CA GLY A 73 11.12 9.85 -5.31
C GLY A 73 10.75 9.41 -3.89
N LEU A 74 11.74 9.34 -2.98
CA LEU A 74 11.50 8.97 -1.58
C LEU A 74 10.56 9.93 -0.84
N LEU A 75 10.58 11.23 -1.17
CA LEU A 75 9.65 12.20 -0.60
C LEU A 75 8.24 12.05 -1.16
N PHE A 76 8.09 11.75 -2.45
CA PHE A 76 6.80 11.39 -3.04
C PHE A 76 6.23 10.13 -2.36
N TYR A 77 7.07 9.11 -2.13
CA TYR A 77 6.65 7.91 -1.37
C TYR A 77 6.18 8.27 0.04
N THR A 78 6.91 9.14 0.73
CA THR A 78 6.54 9.63 2.06
C THR A 78 5.18 10.33 2.05
N MET A 79 4.91 11.15 1.02
CA MET A 79 3.59 11.78 0.85
C MET A 79 2.50 10.75 0.56
N GLY A 80 2.78 9.74 -0.27
CA GLY A 80 1.89 8.60 -0.53
C GLY A 80 1.48 7.91 0.76
N ASN A 81 2.45 7.53 1.60
CA ASN A 81 2.19 6.91 2.90
C ASN A 81 1.32 7.80 3.81
N LEU A 82 1.58 9.11 3.84
CA LEU A 82 0.82 10.03 4.68
C LEU A 82 -0.64 10.15 4.22
N PHE A 83 -0.88 10.28 2.93
CA PHE A 83 -2.23 10.36 2.37
C PHE A 83 -2.98 9.04 2.51
N PHE A 84 -2.32 7.91 2.25
CA PHE A 84 -2.88 6.59 2.44
C PHE A 84 -3.30 6.37 3.90
N PHE A 85 -2.43 6.74 4.85
CA PHE A 85 -2.75 6.65 6.28
C PHE A 85 -3.91 7.58 6.67
N LEU A 86 -3.95 8.82 6.16
CA LEU A 86 -5.01 9.77 6.45
C LEU A 86 -6.37 9.28 5.93
N TRP A 87 -6.43 8.78 4.69
CA TRP A 87 -7.64 8.25 4.08
C TRP A 87 -8.15 7.01 4.81
N GLY A 88 -7.31 5.99 4.95
CA GLY A 88 -7.72 4.70 5.50
C GLY A 88 -7.91 4.69 7.03
N ASN A 89 -6.98 5.30 7.79
CA ASN A 89 -7.01 5.20 9.25
C ASN A 89 -7.68 6.38 9.96
N VAL A 90 -7.65 7.59 9.39
CA VAL A 90 -8.23 8.77 10.05
C VAL A 90 -9.65 9.04 9.57
N TRP A 91 -9.90 8.95 8.26
CA TRP A 91 -11.22 9.21 7.69
C TRP A 91 -12.07 7.95 7.49
N GLY A 92 -11.46 6.77 7.57
CA GLY A 92 -12.16 5.49 7.43
C GLY A 92 -12.72 5.27 6.02
N LEU A 93 -12.15 5.96 5.04
CA LEU A 93 -12.47 5.76 3.63
C LEU A 93 -11.69 4.54 3.14
N ASP A 94 -12.38 3.62 2.48
CA ASP A 94 -11.78 2.46 1.82
C ASP A 94 -11.94 2.57 0.29
N PRO A 95 -11.35 3.60 -0.35
CA PRO A 95 -11.42 3.72 -1.80
C PRO A 95 -10.48 2.70 -2.44
N SER A 96 -10.92 2.10 -3.54
CA SER A 96 -10.12 1.19 -4.35
C SER A 96 -8.85 1.83 -4.92
N VAL A 97 -8.88 3.15 -5.16
CA VAL A 97 -7.71 3.99 -5.43
C VAL A 97 -7.71 5.18 -4.50
N SER A 98 -6.63 5.30 -3.75
CA SER A 98 -6.37 6.42 -2.86
C SER A 98 -5.59 7.52 -3.57
N LEU A 99 -5.68 8.74 -3.05
CA LEU A 99 -4.77 9.84 -3.45
C LEU A 99 -3.29 9.42 -3.30
N GLY A 100 -2.98 8.54 -2.35
CA GLY A 100 -1.63 8.02 -2.10
C GLY A 100 -1.04 7.29 -3.32
N ASP A 101 -1.88 6.59 -4.10
CA ASP A 101 -1.44 5.82 -5.26
C ASP A 101 -0.79 6.68 -6.34
N PHE A 102 -1.33 7.88 -6.59
CA PHE A 102 -0.69 8.83 -7.50
C PHE A 102 0.72 9.20 -7.05
N PHE A 103 0.90 9.46 -5.74
CA PHE A 103 2.20 9.79 -5.20
C PHE A 103 3.17 8.61 -5.29
N TYR A 104 2.72 7.37 -5.11
CA TYR A 104 3.55 6.18 -5.32
C TYR A 104 3.98 6.02 -6.79
N ILE A 105 3.08 6.23 -7.74
CA ILE A 105 3.40 6.17 -9.18
C ILE A 105 4.50 7.18 -9.52
N PHE A 106 4.36 8.44 -9.07
CA PHE A 106 5.39 9.44 -9.27
C PHE A 106 6.70 9.04 -8.59
N SER A 107 6.64 8.52 -7.35
CA SER A 107 7.81 8.01 -6.65
C SER A 107 8.58 6.98 -7.49
N TYR A 108 7.89 5.97 -8.03
CA TYR A 108 8.51 4.93 -8.85
C TYR A 108 9.16 5.49 -10.11
N ILE A 109 8.51 6.44 -10.80
CA ILE A 109 9.08 7.12 -11.97
C ILE A 109 10.37 7.88 -11.59
N PHE A 110 10.35 8.64 -10.49
CA PHE A 110 11.51 9.41 -10.04
C PHE A 110 12.66 8.51 -9.60
N LEU A 111 12.36 7.41 -8.88
CA LEU A 111 13.35 6.42 -8.45
C LEU A 111 13.98 5.71 -9.66
N ALA A 112 13.16 5.23 -10.60
CA ALA A 112 13.64 4.60 -11.83
C ALA A 112 14.54 5.55 -12.62
N ALA A 113 14.12 6.80 -12.83
CA ALA A 113 14.93 7.82 -13.51
C ALA A 113 16.26 8.10 -12.77
N GLY A 114 16.25 8.12 -11.43
CA GLY A 114 17.44 8.23 -10.60
C GLY A 114 18.40 7.05 -10.80
N MET A 115 17.89 5.82 -10.80
CA MET A 115 18.66 4.59 -11.04
C MET A 115 19.25 4.56 -12.46
N PHE A 116 18.47 4.87 -13.50
CA PHE A 116 18.96 4.93 -14.88
C PHE A 116 20.09 5.97 -15.03
N LYS A 117 19.95 7.15 -14.43
CA LYS A 117 21.02 8.17 -14.42
C LYS A 117 22.25 7.73 -13.63
N ALA A 118 22.11 6.85 -12.66
CA ALA A 118 23.27 6.30 -11.94
C ALA A 118 24.05 5.28 -12.79
N VAL A 119 23.35 4.54 -13.66
CA VAL A 119 23.91 3.43 -14.42
C VAL A 119 24.42 3.86 -15.80
N LEU A 120 23.66 4.65 -16.57
CA LEU A 120 24.02 5.05 -17.95
C LEU A 120 25.41 5.68 -18.11
N PRO A 121 25.88 6.58 -17.22
CA PRO A 121 27.19 7.22 -17.37
C PRO A 121 28.36 6.26 -17.11
N ARG A 122 28.11 5.17 -16.39
CA ARG A 122 29.11 4.14 -16.14
C ARG A 122 29.13 3.26 -17.39
N ARG A 123 30.18 3.39 -18.19
CA ARG A 123 30.47 2.46 -19.29
C ARG A 123 30.78 1.09 -18.69
N LEU A 124 29.74 0.36 -18.36
CA LEU A 124 29.78 -0.98 -17.79
C LEU A 124 30.27 -1.94 -18.86
N ASN A 125 31.58 -2.13 -18.94
CA ASN A 125 32.18 -3.21 -19.72
C ASN A 125 32.04 -4.50 -18.92
N LEU A 126 30.81 -5.00 -18.85
CA LEU A 126 30.47 -6.22 -18.12
C LEU A 126 31.06 -7.40 -18.87
N GLU A 127 31.84 -8.23 -18.18
CA GLU A 127 32.24 -9.51 -18.75
C GLU A 127 30.98 -10.36 -18.99
N PRO A 128 30.95 -11.21 -20.03
CA PRO A 128 29.81 -12.09 -20.34
C PRO A 128 29.18 -12.83 -19.12
N PRO A 129 29.95 -13.35 -18.14
CA PRO A 129 29.36 -13.94 -16.92
C PRO A 129 28.59 -12.94 -16.03
N GLN A 130 28.97 -11.66 -15.99
CA GLN A 130 28.25 -10.65 -15.21
C GLN A 130 26.89 -10.35 -15.84
N TRP A 131 26.80 -10.40 -17.17
CA TRP A 131 25.53 -10.34 -17.89
C TRP A 131 24.60 -11.49 -17.52
N LEU A 132 25.14 -12.71 -17.40
CA LEU A 132 24.37 -13.88 -16.98
C LEU A 132 23.84 -13.73 -15.55
N ILE A 133 24.62 -13.15 -14.63
CA ILE A 133 24.16 -12.85 -13.26
C ILE A 133 23.01 -11.84 -13.28
N ILE A 134 23.12 -10.76 -14.05
CA ILE A 134 22.06 -9.74 -14.15
C ILE A 134 20.77 -10.34 -14.69
N VAL A 135 20.86 -11.11 -15.78
CA VAL A 135 19.71 -11.79 -16.37
C VAL A 135 19.12 -12.83 -15.41
N GLY A 136 19.97 -13.58 -14.70
CA GLY A 136 19.55 -14.57 -13.71
C GLY A 136 18.79 -13.95 -12.54
N VAL A 137 19.27 -12.84 -11.98
CA VAL A 137 18.58 -12.12 -10.90
C VAL A 137 17.24 -11.54 -11.40
N GLY A 138 17.23 -10.94 -12.59
CA GLY A 138 16.01 -10.41 -13.21
C GLY A 138 14.96 -11.50 -13.44
N LEU A 139 15.33 -12.61 -14.06
CA LEU A 139 14.43 -13.75 -14.29
C LEU A 139 13.94 -14.37 -12.99
N SER A 140 14.80 -14.48 -11.98
CA SER A 140 14.41 -15.01 -10.67
C SER A 140 13.35 -14.13 -10.00
N GLY A 141 13.48 -12.80 -10.09
CA GLY A 141 12.46 -11.87 -9.62
C GLY A 141 11.12 -12.02 -10.34
N ILE A 142 11.16 -12.13 -11.68
CA ILE A 142 9.95 -12.33 -12.50
C ILE A 142 9.28 -13.67 -12.18
N LEU A 143 10.05 -14.75 -12.07
CA LEU A 143 9.52 -16.07 -11.71
C LEU A 143 8.93 -16.09 -10.31
N LEU A 144 9.56 -15.41 -9.35
CA LEU A 144 9.02 -15.26 -8.00
C LEU A 144 7.70 -14.48 -8.02
N ALA A 145 7.63 -13.38 -8.75
CA ALA A 145 6.40 -12.59 -8.89
C ALA A 145 5.29 -13.42 -9.55
N TYR A 146 5.60 -14.18 -10.60
CA TYR A 146 4.66 -15.11 -11.23
C TYR A 146 4.19 -16.19 -10.26
N PHE A 147 5.11 -16.79 -9.50
CA PHE A 147 4.79 -17.81 -8.50
C PHE A 147 3.86 -17.27 -7.41
N VAL A 148 4.14 -16.09 -6.87
CA VAL A 148 3.29 -15.47 -5.82
C VAL A 148 1.90 -15.13 -6.38
N ASN A 149 1.81 -14.52 -7.55
CA ASN A 149 0.53 -14.06 -8.09
C ASN A 149 -0.37 -15.19 -8.59
N TYR A 150 0.20 -16.25 -9.17
CA TYR A 150 -0.60 -17.30 -9.82
C TYR A 150 -0.57 -18.64 -9.09
N LEU A 151 0.54 -19.05 -8.48
CA LEU A 151 0.67 -20.40 -7.91
C LEU A 151 0.34 -20.47 -6.41
N VAL A 152 0.62 -19.42 -5.64
CA VAL A 152 0.29 -19.39 -4.20
C VAL A 152 -1.18 -19.04 -3.99
N VAL A 153 -1.71 -18.05 -4.73
CA VAL A 153 -3.11 -17.60 -4.62
C VAL A 153 -4.10 -18.72 -4.99
N GLU A 154 -3.80 -19.56 -5.99
CA GLU A 154 -4.62 -20.73 -6.32
C GLU A 154 -4.62 -21.80 -5.22
N SER A 155 -3.53 -21.90 -4.43
CA SER A 155 -3.40 -22.89 -3.35
C SER A 155 -4.01 -22.44 -2.02
N GLU A 156 -3.97 -21.14 -1.70
CA GLU A 156 -4.57 -20.59 -0.48
C GLU A 156 -6.07 -20.38 -0.60
N ALA A 157 -6.61 -20.23 -1.83
CA ALA A 157 -8.05 -20.29 -2.09
C ALA A 157 -8.71 -21.60 -1.61
N ALA A 158 -7.92 -22.65 -1.34
CA ALA A 158 -8.38 -23.91 -0.77
C ALA A 158 -8.08 -24.10 0.73
N ALA A 159 -7.30 -23.23 1.39
CA ALA A 159 -6.84 -23.50 2.76
C ALA A 159 -6.95 -22.34 3.77
N PHE A 160 -7.07 -21.08 3.36
CA PHE A 160 -7.28 -19.96 4.28
C PHE A 160 -8.08 -18.85 3.60
N PRO A 161 -9.23 -18.40 4.13
CA PRO A 161 -9.88 -17.23 3.60
C PRO A 161 -9.07 -16.00 4.01
N VAL A 162 -8.04 -15.67 3.23
CA VAL A 162 -7.65 -14.27 3.07
C VAL A 162 -8.87 -13.61 2.47
N ARG A 163 -9.58 -12.84 3.29
CA ARG A 163 -10.72 -12.04 2.87
C ARG A 163 -10.16 -10.93 1.99
N THR A 164 -9.90 -11.23 0.73
CA THR A 164 -9.97 -10.25 -0.34
C THR A 164 -11.37 -9.68 -0.22
N VAL A 165 -11.49 -8.40 0.10
CA VAL A 165 -12.78 -7.71 0.11
C VAL A 165 -13.28 -7.76 -1.33
N GLN A 166 -14.07 -8.80 -1.64
CA GLN A 166 -14.81 -8.90 -2.87
C GLN A 166 -15.95 -7.88 -2.76
N THR A 167 -15.80 -6.84 -3.57
CA THR A 167 -16.85 -5.91 -3.97
C THR A 167 -18.14 -6.69 -4.23
N ALA A 168 -19.15 -6.45 -3.39
CA ALA A 168 -20.46 -7.05 -3.55
C ALA A 168 -21.09 -6.52 -4.84
N GLU A 169 -21.20 -7.43 -5.81
CA GLU A 169 -21.93 -7.27 -7.06
C GLU A 169 -23.40 -6.93 -6.75
N THR A 170 -23.85 -5.80 -7.27
CA THR A 170 -25.21 -5.27 -7.10
C THR A 170 -26.19 -6.13 -7.91
N ILE A 171 -27.19 -6.73 -7.26
CA ILE A 171 -28.37 -7.29 -7.93
C ILE A 171 -29.57 -6.34 -7.65
N PRO A 172 -30.32 -5.89 -8.67
CA PRO A 172 -31.32 -4.83 -8.52
C PRO A 172 -32.60 -5.31 -7.84
N ALA A 173 -33.18 -4.40 -7.06
CA ALA A 173 -34.47 -4.51 -6.41
C ALA A 173 -35.65 -4.50 -7.41
N ALA A 174 -36.58 -5.45 -7.26
CA ALA A 174 -38.03 -5.24 -7.36
C ALA A 174 -38.76 -6.58 -7.18
N VAL A 175 -39.69 -6.67 -6.22
CA VAL A 175 -41.12 -6.96 -6.43
C VAL A 175 -41.84 -6.71 -5.10
N LEU A 176 -42.75 -5.72 -5.11
CA LEU A 176 -43.75 -5.42 -4.09
C LEU A 176 -44.90 -6.46 -4.11
N VAL A 177 -45.83 -6.34 -3.14
CA VAL A 177 -47.16 -6.98 -3.02
C VAL A 177 -47.12 -8.22 -2.09
N ASP A 178 -47.90 -8.40 -1.01
CA ASP A 178 -49.13 -7.77 -0.50
C ASP A 178 -49.24 -8.02 1.02
N ALA A 179 -49.98 -7.18 1.75
CA ALA A 179 -50.49 -7.50 3.09
C ALA A 179 -51.89 -8.14 2.98
N PRO A 180 -52.37 -8.92 3.98
CA PRO A 180 -53.24 -8.28 4.98
C PRO A 180 -53.17 -8.83 6.44
N THR A 181 -53.31 -7.88 7.38
CA THR A 181 -54.08 -7.83 8.66
C THR A 181 -54.65 -9.15 9.25
N THR A 182 -54.56 -9.52 10.54
CA THR A 182 -54.84 -8.84 11.86
C THR A 182 -54.40 -9.79 13.05
N PRO A 183 -54.60 -9.54 14.37
CA PRO A 183 -53.54 -9.35 15.37
C PRO A 183 -53.53 -10.35 16.57
N GLU A 184 -52.60 -10.12 17.51
CA GLU A 184 -52.68 -10.44 18.97
C GLU A 184 -52.08 -11.77 19.49
N ALA A 185 -50.87 -11.69 20.07
CA ALA A 185 -50.53 -12.17 21.43
C ALA A 185 -49.01 -12.01 21.72
N ALA A 186 -48.70 -11.79 22.99
CA ALA A 186 -47.46 -11.28 23.60
C ALA A 186 -46.22 -12.22 23.54
N PRO A 187 -45.01 -11.73 23.91
CA PRO A 187 -43.74 -12.13 23.30
C PRO A 187 -43.08 -13.33 23.97
N GLU A 188 -42.64 -14.29 23.17
CA GLU A 188 -41.69 -15.33 23.57
C GLU A 188 -40.34 -15.05 22.90
N SER A 189 -39.32 -14.94 23.75
CA SER A 189 -37.93 -14.60 23.42
C SER A 189 -37.34 -15.55 22.36
N ALA A 190 -37.13 -15.02 21.16
CA ALA A 190 -36.32 -15.61 20.10
C ALA A 190 -35.00 -14.81 19.97
N PRO A 191 -33.90 -15.46 19.54
CA PRO A 191 -32.54 -15.02 19.78
C PRO A 191 -32.19 -13.74 19.01
N VAL A 192 -31.43 -12.87 19.67
CA VAL A 192 -30.84 -11.65 19.11
C VAL A 192 -30.04 -12.02 17.86
N VAL A 193 -30.62 -11.74 16.70
CA VAL A 193 -29.89 -11.60 15.44
C VAL A 193 -28.81 -10.54 15.70
N PRO A 194 -27.52 -10.84 15.49
CA PRO A 194 -26.50 -9.80 15.62
C PRO A 194 -26.85 -8.71 14.61
N ALA A 195 -27.18 -7.54 15.13
CA ALA A 195 -27.29 -6.34 14.35
C ALA A 195 -25.99 -6.19 13.58
N ASP A 196 -26.10 -6.16 12.25
CA ASP A 196 -25.04 -5.64 11.39
C ASP A 196 -24.58 -4.33 12.03
N THR A 197 -23.35 -4.35 12.53
CA THR A 197 -22.70 -3.16 13.04
C THR A 197 -22.35 -2.36 11.80
N GLU A 198 -23.31 -1.54 11.38
CA GLU A 198 -23.15 -0.50 10.39
C GLU A 198 -21.92 0.31 10.84
N ALA A 199 -20.88 0.28 9.99
CA ALA A 199 -19.67 1.03 10.24
C ALA A 199 -20.04 2.50 10.49
N PRO A 200 -19.40 3.19 11.45
CA PRO A 200 -19.71 4.59 11.70
C PRO A 200 -19.55 5.38 10.40
N PRO A 201 -20.44 6.35 10.13
CA PRO A 201 -20.42 7.10 8.88
C PRO A 201 -19.04 7.72 8.68
N PRO A 202 -18.52 7.74 7.44
CA PRO A 202 -17.18 8.24 7.16
C PRO A 202 -17.04 9.64 7.71
N THR A 203 -16.06 9.84 8.60
CA THR A 203 -15.75 11.16 9.20
C THR A 203 -14.88 11.96 8.22
N ALA A 204 -15.21 11.86 6.93
CA ALA A 204 -14.44 12.42 5.84
C ALA A 204 -14.95 13.83 5.52
N PRO A 205 -14.06 14.83 5.36
CA PRO A 205 -14.45 16.13 4.86
C PRO A 205 -14.91 16.04 3.40
N ALA A 206 -15.85 16.88 2.98
CA ALA A 206 -16.48 16.81 1.66
C ALA A 206 -15.50 16.87 0.46
N PHE A 207 -14.34 17.52 0.61
CA PHE A 207 -13.33 17.53 -0.44
C PHE A 207 -12.66 16.15 -0.63
N ALA A 208 -12.55 15.34 0.43
CA ALA A 208 -11.93 14.01 0.34
C ALA A 208 -12.85 13.04 -0.42
N VAL A 209 -14.16 13.10 -0.12
CA VAL A 209 -15.18 12.34 -0.87
C VAL A 209 -15.20 12.74 -2.35
N ALA A 210 -15.14 14.04 -2.65
CA ALA A 210 -15.09 14.51 -4.03
C ALA A 210 -13.81 14.08 -4.79
N ILE A 211 -12.70 13.87 -4.07
CA ILE A 211 -11.49 13.30 -4.66
C ILE A 211 -11.72 11.82 -4.94
N ASP A 212 -12.29 11.06 -4.00
CA ASP A 212 -12.56 9.62 -4.19
C ASP A 212 -13.48 9.37 -5.39
N ASP A 213 -14.57 10.13 -5.51
CA ASP A 213 -15.48 10.07 -6.67
C ASP A 213 -14.75 10.38 -7.99
N PHE A 214 -13.75 11.25 -7.96
CA PHE A 214 -12.93 11.56 -9.14
C PHE A 214 -11.93 10.45 -9.46
N LEU A 215 -11.51 9.66 -8.46
CA LEU A 215 -10.51 8.60 -8.59
C LEU A 215 -11.11 7.23 -8.93
N GLU A 216 -12.38 7.00 -8.69
CA GLU A 216 -13.10 5.76 -9.07
C GLU A 216 -12.90 5.35 -10.54
N PRO A 217 -13.04 6.23 -11.56
CA PRO A 217 -12.90 5.81 -12.96
C PRO A 217 -11.46 5.43 -13.37
N VAL A 218 -10.45 5.84 -12.59
CA VAL A 218 -9.03 5.54 -12.88
C VAL A 218 -8.53 4.29 -12.16
N GLU A 219 -9.39 3.63 -11.36
CA GLU A 219 -9.08 2.39 -10.64
C GLU A 219 -8.49 1.31 -11.53
N SER A 220 -9.15 1.02 -12.65
CA SER A 220 -8.69 0.00 -13.59
C SER A 220 -7.28 0.25 -14.14
N VAL A 221 -6.93 1.53 -14.36
CA VAL A 221 -5.62 1.93 -14.89
C VAL A 221 -4.54 1.84 -13.81
N VAL A 222 -4.85 2.29 -12.60
CA VAL A 222 -3.92 2.24 -11.46
C VAL A 222 -3.67 0.80 -11.04
N GLY A 223 -4.72 -0.03 -10.96
CA GLY A 223 -4.59 -1.46 -10.67
C GLY A 223 -3.72 -2.19 -11.70
N LEU A 224 -3.88 -1.87 -12.99
CA LEU A 224 -3.01 -2.41 -14.05
C LEU A 224 -1.56 -1.92 -13.89
N LEU A 225 -1.34 -0.68 -13.46
CA LEU A 225 0.01 -0.17 -13.23
C LEU A 225 0.70 -0.89 -12.06
N TYR A 226 -0.03 -1.23 -11.00
CA TYR A 226 0.46 -2.05 -9.89
C TYR A 226 0.75 -3.49 -10.28
N LEU A 227 0.07 -4.03 -11.29
CA LEU A 227 0.35 -5.37 -11.81
C LEU A 227 1.64 -5.39 -12.65
N ILE A 228 1.98 -4.29 -13.33
CA ILE A 228 3.11 -4.22 -14.26
C ILE A 228 4.39 -3.70 -13.60
N GLY A 229 4.27 -2.78 -12.63
CA GLY A 229 5.40 -2.14 -11.94
C GLY A 229 6.07 -3.03 -10.90
#